data_AF-C1E6F1-F1
#
_entry.id   AF-C1E6F1-F1
#
_cell.length_a   1.000
_cell.length_b   1.000
_cell.length_c   1.000
_cell.angle_alpha   90.00
_cell.angle_beta   90.00
_cell.angle_gamma   90.00
#
_symmetry.space_group_name_H-M   'P 1'
#
loop_
_entity.id
_entity.type
_entity.pdbx_description
1 polymer ?
#
loop_
_entity_poly.entity_id
_entity_poly.type
_entity_poly.pdbx_seq_one_letter_code
_entity_poly.pdbx_strand_id
1 'polypeptide(L)'
;MGFYHAVDWTESWIRCVLAMEVLTLIAAVALRKSETAQTVLFVWCMLVAFSARTLNEWGGRHWRSFSKQNYFDENGFFISTVLSTPMMVTQVVVLVNFFRLMVSMMIKTKRAQLRAKAKKDE
;
A
#
# COMPACT_ATOMS: atom_id res chain seq x y z
N MET A 1 20.18 18.47 3.17
CA MET A 1 20.00 17.69 1.93
C MET A 1 20.97 16.48 1.83
N GLY A 2 21.21 15.73 2.92
CA GLY A 2 22.25 14.67 2.94
C GLY A 2 21.75 13.26 2.59
N PHE A 3 20.50 12.92 2.93
CA PHE A 3 19.97 11.57 2.74
C PHE A 3 19.86 11.15 1.27
N TYR A 4 19.30 12.02 0.41
CA TYR A 4 19.12 11.73 -1.01
C TYR A 4 20.42 11.59 -1.80
N HIS A 5 21.52 12.20 -1.35
CA HIS A 5 22.83 12.08 -1.99
C HIS A 5 23.63 10.89 -1.45
N ALA A 6 23.39 10.47 -0.21
CA ALA A 6 24.04 9.29 0.38
C ALA A 6 23.46 7.98 -0.16
N VAL A 7 22.19 7.99 -0.60
CA VAL A 7 21.53 6.84 -1.19
C VAL A 7 21.90 6.70 -2.67
N ASP A 8 22.47 5.57 -3.06
CA ASP A 8 22.71 5.25 -4.48
C ASP A 8 21.42 4.67 -5.11
N TRP A 9 20.58 5.57 -5.61
CA TRP A 9 19.30 5.23 -6.27
C TRP A 9 19.47 4.42 -7.57
N THR A 10 20.69 4.26 -8.09
CA THR A 10 20.95 3.47 -9.29
C THR A 10 20.93 1.97 -9.02
N GLU A 11 20.99 1.55 -7.76
CA GLU A 11 20.96 0.14 -7.40
C GLU A 11 19.66 -0.53 -7.84
N SER A 12 19.80 -1.67 -8.53
CA SER A 12 18.68 -2.34 -9.18
C SER A 12 17.60 -2.77 -8.19
N TRP A 13 17.98 -3.21 -6.98
CA TRP A 13 17.02 -3.66 -5.97
C TRP A 13 16.18 -2.49 -5.42
N ILE A 14 16.76 -1.29 -5.21
CA ILE A 14 16.02 -0.09 -4.78
C ILE A 14 15.02 0.30 -5.86
N ARG A 15 15.44 0.28 -7.13
CA ARG A 15 14.55 0.55 -8.27
C ARG A 15 13.41 -0.46 -8.36
N CYS A 16 13.66 -1.75 -8.08
CA CYS A 16 12.61 -2.75 -8.00
C CYS A 16 11.59 -2.47 -6.90
N VAL A 17 12.05 -2.07 -5.69
CA VAL A 17 11.15 -1.69 -4.59
C VAL A 17 10.31 -0.47 -4.98
N LEU A 18 10.92 0.58 -5.50
CA LEU A 18 10.21 1.79 -5.94
C LEU A 18 9.21 1.50 -7.07
N ALA A 19 9.59 0.64 -8.03
CA ALA A 19 8.70 0.22 -9.10
C ALA A 19 7.51 -0.57 -8.54
N MET A 20 7.72 -1.46 -7.57
CA MET A 20 6.65 -2.18 -6.89
C MET A 20 5.66 -1.23 -6.23
N GLU A 21 6.14 -0.23 -5.49
CA GLU A 21 5.30 0.81 -4.85
C GLU A 21 4.44 1.54 -5.89
N VAL A 22 5.05 2.01 -6.98
CA VAL A 22 4.34 2.71 -8.06
C VAL A 22 3.30 1.81 -8.71
N LEU A 23 3.64 0.54 -8.97
CA LEU A 23 2.70 -0.44 -9.52
C LEU A 23 1.53 -0.72 -8.58
N THR A 24 1.78 -0.83 -7.26
CA THR A 24 0.72 -0.99 -6.25
C THR A 24 -0.20 0.23 -6.24
N LEU A 25 0.35 1.45 -6.33
CA LEU A 25 -0.45 2.67 -6.40
C LEU A 25 -1.29 2.74 -7.69
N ILE A 26 -0.69 2.41 -8.84
CA ILE A 26 -1.42 2.32 -10.12
C ILE A 26 -2.55 1.30 -10.02
N ALA A 27 -2.28 0.12 -9.46
CA ALA A 27 -3.29 -0.91 -9.25
C ALA A 27 -4.42 -0.43 -8.32
N ALA A 28 -4.10 0.29 -7.24
CA ALA A 28 -5.09 0.87 -6.33
C ALA A 28 -6.05 1.83 -7.04
N VAL A 29 -5.53 2.66 -7.96
CA VAL A 29 -6.35 3.60 -8.74
C VAL A 29 -7.12 2.88 -9.85
N ALA A 30 -6.46 1.99 -10.61
CA ALA A 30 -7.06 1.29 -11.74
C ALA A 30 -8.19 0.35 -11.31
N LEU A 31 -8.01 -0.38 -10.21
CA LEU A 31 -8.94 -1.38 -9.69
C LEU A 31 -9.95 -0.81 -8.68
N ARG A 32 -10.11 0.51 -8.60
CA ARG A 32 -10.98 1.21 -7.63
C ARG A 32 -12.47 0.81 -7.65
N LYS A 33 -12.93 0.14 -8.71
CA LYS A 33 -14.33 -0.29 -8.86
C LYS A 33 -14.59 -1.70 -8.31
N SER A 34 -13.54 -2.49 -8.11
CA SER A 34 -13.65 -3.87 -7.61
C SER A 34 -13.37 -3.89 -6.10
N GLU A 35 -14.39 -4.25 -5.33
CA GLU A 35 -14.27 -4.41 -3.87
C GLU A 35 -13.21 -5.45 -3.52
N THR A 36 -13.28 -6.64 -4.13
CA THR A 36 -12.31 -7.72 -3.90
C THR A 36 -10.88 -7.27 -4.16
N ALA A 37 -10.65 -6.53 -5.25
CA ALA A 37 -9.31 -6.04 -5.57
C ALA A 37 -8.81 -5.01 -4.55
N GLN A 38 -9.67 -4.09 -4.10
CA GLN A 38 -9.30 -3.12 -3.05
C GLN A 38 -8.99 -3.82 -1.73
N THR A 39 -9.75 -4.86 -1.35
CA THR A 39 -9.47 -5.68 -0.16
C THR A 39 -8.13 -6.38 -0.27
N VAL A 40 -7.83 -7.02 -1.41
CA VAL A 40 -6.53 -7.67 -1.64
C VAL A 40 -5.38 -6.67 -1.56
N LEU A 41 -5.52 -5.50 -2.19
CA LEU A 41 -4.51 -4.44 -2.14
C LEU A 41 -4.33 -3.89 -0.71
N PHE A 42 -5.40 -3.76 0.07
CA PHE A 42 -5.32 -3.35 1.46
C PHE A 42 -4.52 -4.34 2.31
N VAL A 43 -4.83 -5.63 2.19
CA VAL A 43 -4.08 -6.71 2.87
C VAL A 43 -2.63 -6.74 2.43
N TRP A 44 -2.36 -6.57 1.12
CA TRP A 44 -1.00 -6.48 0.59
C TRP A 44 -0.21 -5.32 1.21
N CYS A 45 -0.78 -4.11 1.21
CA CYS A 45 -0.13 -2.93 1.81
C CYS A 45 0.17 -3.16 3.29
N MET A 46 -0.78 -3.74 4.05
CA MET A 46 -0.59 -4.08 5.45
C MET A 46 0.55 -5.08 5.68
N LEU A 47 0.61 -6.15 4.87
CA LEU A 47 1.65 -7.17 4.98
C LEU A 47 3.04 -6.58 4.71
N VAL A 48 3.17 -5.75 3.68
CA VAL A 48 4.45 -5.09 3.36
C VAL A 48 4.84 -4.10 4.46
N ALA A 49 3.90 -3.29 4.94
CA ALA A 49 4.16 -2.34 6.01
C ALA A 49 4.57 -3.03 7.33
N PHE A 50 3.91 -4.13 7.70
CA PHE A 50 4.26 -4.91 8.89
C PHE A 50 5.65 -5.56 8.75
N SER A 51 5.97 -6.00 7.53
CA SER A 51 7.25 -6.64 7.22
C SER A 51 8.41 -5.64 7.15
N ALA A 52 8.16 -4.32 7.14
CA ALA A 52 9.19 -3.28 7.01
C ALA A 52 10.33 -3.45 8.03
N ARG A 53 10.01 -3.67 9.32
CA ARG A 53 11.02 -3.86 10.36
C ARG A 53 11.86 -5.12 10.13
N THR A 54 11.20 -6.23 9.81
CA THR A 54 11.88 -7.50 9.55
C THR A 54 12.77 -7.42 8.32
N LEU A 55 12.30 -6.74 7.26
CA LEU A 55 13.09 -6.48 6.06
C LEU A 55 14.29 -5.59 6.36
N ASN A 56 14.14 -4.60 7.24
CA ASN A 56 15.25 -3.74 7.66
C ASN A 56 16.33 -4.54 8.40
N GLU A 57 15.96 -5.36 9.38
CA GLU A 57 16.89 -6.21 10.12
C GLU A 57 17.54 -7.31 9.25
N TRP A 58 16.79 -7.86 8.31
CA TRP A 58 17.33 -8.86 7.38
C TRP A 58 18.28 -8.21 6.36
N GLY A 59 17.89 -7.06 5.81
CA GLY A 59 18.70 -6.27 4.90
C GLY A 59 20.00 -5.80 5.56
N GLY A 60 19.95 -5.33 6.81
CA GLY A 60 21.14 -4.94 7.57
C GLY A 60 22.11 -6.09 7.86
N ARG A 61 21.64 -7.34 7.88
CA ARG A 61 22.50 -8.52 8.03
C ARG A 61 23.09 -9.01 6.70
N HIS A 62 22.35 -8.85 5.61
CA HIS A 62 22.70 -9.42 4.31
C HIS A 62 23.04 -8.39 3.24
N TRP A 63 23.16 -7.10 3.57
CA TRP A 63 23.35 -6.03 2.58
C TRP A 63 24.48 -6.31 1.60
N ARG A 64 25.58 -6.95 2.05
CA ARG A 64 26.74 -7.28 1.20
C ARG A 64 26.41 -8.19 0.02
N SER A 65 25.32 -8.95 0.05
CA SER A 65 24.94 -9.86 -1.04
C SER A 65 24.19 -9.17 -2.18
N PHE A 66 23.54 -8.02 -1.92
CA PHE A 66 22.67 -7.36 -2.89
C PHE A 66 22.89 -5.84 -3.04
N SER A 67 23.64 -5.23 -2.13
CA SER A 67 23.84 -3.79 -2.03
C SER A 67 25.33 -3.48 -1.89
N LYS A 68 25.77 -2.37 -2.49
CA LYS A 68 27.16 -1.90 -2.39
C LYS A 68 27.46 -1.27 -1.01
N GLN A 69 26.44 -0.79 -0.32
CA GLN A 69 26.56 -0.16 1.00
C GLN A 69 25.40 -0.54 1.92
N ASN A 70 25.59 -0.40 3.23
CA ASN A 70 24.53 -0.68 4.20
C ASN A 70 23.62 0.54 4.36
N TYR A 71 22.39 0.45 3.86
CA TYR A 71 21.36 1.47 4.05
C TYR A 71 20.49 1.22 5.29
N PHE A 72 20.56 0.04 5.87
CA PHE A 72 19.67 -0.39 6.93
C PHE A 72 20.24 0.00 8.28
N ASP A 73 19.52 0.87 8.97
CA ASP A 73 19.86 1.43 10.27
C ASP A 73 18.95 0.87 11.38
N GLU A 74 19.39 0.85 12.64
CA GLU A 74 18.56 0.36 13.76
C GLU A 74 17.25 1.14 13.92
N ASN A 75 17.25 2.43 13.56
CA ASN A 75 16.06 3.27 13.59
C ASN A 75 15.13 3.03 12.38
N GLY A 76 15.60 2.28 11.36
CA GLY A 76 14.85 1.97 10.14
C GLY A 76 14.48 3.21 9.32
N PHE A 77 15.26 4.29 9.39
CA PHE A 77 14.98 5.53 8.70
C PHE A 77 14.92 5.35 7.18
N PHE A 78 15.85 4.57 6.61
CA PHE A 78 15.86 4.29 5.18
C PHE A 78 14.60 3.54 4.74
N ILE A 79 14.32 2.40 5.38
CA ILE A 79 13.15 1.58 5.05
C ILE A 79 11.85 2.35 5.29
N SER A 80 11.76 3.14 6.35
CA SER A 80 10.56 3.92 6.62
C SER A 80 10.30 4.98 5.54
N THR A 81 11.38 5.57 4.99
CA THR A 81 11.27 6.60 3.95
C THR A 81 10.97 5.99 2.58
N VAL A 82 11.66 4.90 2.22
CA VAL A 82 11.57 4.29 0.88
C VAL A 82 10.38 3.34 0.75
N LEU A 83 10.06 2.59 1.80
CA LEU A 83 9.00 1.58 1.80
C LEU A 83 7.74 2.08 2.52
N SER A 84 7.86 2.48 3.79
CA SER A 84 6.66 2.75 4.60
C SER A 84 5.91 4.01 4.19
N THR A 85 6.62 5.10 3.87
CA THR A 85 5.99 6.39 3.54
C THR A 85 5.13 6.32 2.26
N PRO A 86 5.65 5.82 1.11
CA PRO A 86 4.84 5.64 -0.09
C PRO A 86 3.69 4.65 0.12
N MET A 87 3.94 3.57 0.86
CA MET A 87 2.92 2.56 1.13
C MET A 87 1.77 3.12 1.98
N MET A 88 2.05 3.97 2.97
CA MET A 88 1.02 4.66 3.75
C MET A 88 0.15 5.56 2.86
N VAL A 89 0.74 6.30 1.92
CA VAL A 89 -0.03 7.11 0.95
C VAL A 89 -0.94 6.22 0.10
N THR A 90 -0.40 5.12 -0.42
CA THR A 90 -1.19 4.14 -1.18
C THR A 90 -2.34 3.57 -0.35
N GLN A 91 -2.09 3.28 0.93
CA GLN A 91 -3.12 2.76 1.84
C GLN A 91 -4.23 3.77 2.09
N VAL A 92 -3.92 5.07 2.19
CA VAL A 92 -4.95 6.13 2.27
C VAL A 92 -5.80 6.16 1.00
N VAL A 93 -5.20 6.02 -0.19
CA VAL A 93 -5.94 5.96 -1.46
C VAL A 93 -6.89 4.76 -1.49
N VAL A 94 -6.41 3.57 -1.09
CA VAL A 94 -7.22 2.36 -0.99
C VAL A 94 -8.38 2.55 0.00
N LEU A 95 -8.13 3.14 1.17
CA LEU A 95 -9.17 3.43 2.16
C LEU A 95 -10.25 4.37 1.62
N VAL A 96 -9.87 5.45 0.92
CA VAL A 96 -10.82 6.37 0.31
C VAL A 96 -11.68 5.65 -0.74
N ASN A 97 -11.07 4.82 -1.58
CA ASN A 97 -11.81 4.02 -2.58
C ASN A 97 -12.77 3.04 -1.90
N PHE A 98 -12.30 2.34 -0.87
CA PHE A 98 -13.11 1.40 -0.10
C PHE A 98 -14.32 2.09 0.54
N PHE A 99 -14.11 3.26 1.14
CA PHE A 99 -15.20 4.04 1.74
C PHE A 99 -16.25 4.43 0.70
N ARG A 100 -15.84 4.86 -0.51
CA ARG A 100 -16.76 5.19 -1.61
C ARG A 100 -17.56 3.96 -2.08
N LEU A 101 -16.92 2.80 -2.15
CA LEU A 101 -17.60 1.54 -2.48
C LEU A 101 -18.63 1.17 -1.41
N MET A 102 -18.26 1.23 -0.13
CA MET A 102 -19.16 0.94 0.99
C MET A 102 -20.39 1.86 1.00
N VAL A 103 -20.21 3.18 0.84
CA VAL A 103 -21.32 4.14 0.79
C VAL A 103 -22.25 3.81 -0.37
N SER A 104 -21.68 3.50 -1.55
CA SER A 104 -22.47 3.12 -2.73
C SER A 104 -23.28 1.84 -2.51
N MET A 105 -22.69 0.84 -1.87
CA MET A 105 -23.35 -0.41 -1.48
C MET A 105 -24.47 -0.15 -0.47
N MET A 106 -24.22 0.63 0.57
CA MET A 106 -25.21 0.97 1.60
C MET A 106 -26.42 1.67 0.99
N ILE A 107 -26.20 2.64 0.08
CA ILE A 107 -27.30 3.33 -0.62
C ILE A 107 -28.11 2.34 -1.46
N LYS A 108 -27.44 1.43 -2.20
CA LYS A 108 -28.14 0.39 -3.00
C LYS A 108 -28.99 -0.51 -2.11
N THR A 109 -28.44 -1.02 -1.02
CA THR A 109 -29.14 -1.88 -0.06
C THR A 109 -30.31 -1.14 0.59
N LYS A 110 -30.12 0.11 1.02
CA LYS A 110 -31.21 0.94 1.57
C LYS A 110 -32.33 1.18 0.56
N ARG A 111 -32.00 1.48 -0.70
CA ARG A 111 -33.00 1.62 -1.78
C ARG A 111 -33.76 0.31 -2.05
N ALA A 112 -33.06 -0.82 -2.03
CA ALA A 112 -33.68 -2.14 -2.20
C ALA A 112 -34.63 -2.47 -1.03
N GLN A 113 -34.23 -2.18 0.21
CA GLN A 113 -35.07 -2.34 1.41
C GLN A 113 -36.36 -1.50 1.32
N LEU A 114 -36.27 -0.22 0.93
CA LEU A 114 -37.44 0.65 0.78
C LEU A 114 -38.40 0.15 -0.31
N ARG A 115 -37.88 -0.30 -1.46
CA ARG A 115 -38.70 -0.88 -2.54
C ARG A 115 -39.40 -2.18 -2.12
N ALA A 116 -38.71 -3.02 -1.36
CA ALA A 116 -39.28 -4.25 -0.84
C ALA A 116 -40.38 -3.98 0.22
N LYS A 117 -40.25 -2.90 0.99
CA LYS A 117 -41.27 -2.48 1.96
C LYS A 117 -42.51 -1.92 1.25
N ALA A 118 -42.34 -1.03 0.26
CA ALA A 118 -43.46 -0.48 -0.51
C ALA A 118 -44.34 -1.58 -1.16
N LYS A 119 -43.71 -2.64 -1.68
CA LYS A 119 -44.42 -3.80 -2.25
C LYS A 119 -45.14 -4.71 -1.24
N LYS A 120 -44.83 -4.58 0.06
CA LYS A 120 -45.53 -5.33 1.13
C LYS A 120 -46.70 -4.55 1.72
N ASP A 121 -46.68 -3.23 1.54
CA ASP A 121 -47.71 -2.31 2.02
C ASP A 121 -48.82 -2.07 0.95
N GLU A 122 -48.58 -2.48 -0.31
CA GLU A 122 -49.59 -2.66 -1.39
C GLU A 122 -50.22 -4.06 -1.35
#